data_AF-A0A523BVJ0-F1
#
_entry.id   AF-A0A523BVJ0-F1
#
_cell.length_a   1.000
_cell.length_b   1.000
_cell.length_c   1.000
_cell.angle_alpha   90.00
_cell.angle_beta   90.00
_cell.angle_gamma   90.00
#
_symmetry.space_group_name_H-M   'P 1'
#
loop_
_entity.id
_entity.type
_entity.pdbx_description
1 polymer ?
#
loop_
_entity_poly.entity_id
_entity_poly.type
_entity_poly.pdbx_seq_one_letter_code
_entity_poly.pdbx_strand_id
1 'polypeptide(L)'
;MRQGFFRRNATMVIVLGLIAVLGVIGWITMGQQPFVRTALSGLTIGALYFMVASGLTLIFGLMDVLNFAHGTMFMLGAYLGWQFYTNPTFLFGLFPLVLALLAGLVTSPILRGAFMHLKVSEKAQKTIQTAVALTGIAVIVLAVRGLDILGLAKTAMVATMTMGNPLAEASAQEPLALFWFRPVLMFIAGLLLATASARPGDQTQVVYASDKRRAWIITGSLLVLTVIATVFRESAPNAVLLWNGNLRFFAALVVGALCGAGLGAAVEVSLIRPLYIRPLYQVIVTLGLAYVLRETIQVLWDPLAYQMTRPPMFSQPGKAENILAWFSGQNLTVDVLGVTFPSYRLFIIVLGVLMVIALGLLMNYSRLGMIIRAGVQDRTMVEALGINVRRVFTIVFMLGAGLAALGGIGAAPFIPVQPNMGDAFQLQAFIVVVIGGMGSYSGAAIGALLLGLARAFGDYLALKYSLSPAIAEASTVIIMAIVLLVRPAGLFGKKE
;
A
#
# COMPACT_ATOMS: atom_id res chain seq x y z
N MET A 1 33.67 29.89 14.97
CA MET A 1 32.34 29.38 15.39
C MET A 1 31.27 29.39 14.29
N ARG A 2 31.09 30.47 13.48
CA ARG A 2 30.03 30.55 12.45
C ARG A 2 30.11 29.47 11.34
N GLN A 3 31.30 29.07 10.89
CA GLN A 3 31.45 28.06 9.82
C GLN A 3 31.04 26.63 10.23
N GLY A 4 31.05 26.32 11.54
CA GLY A 4 30.64 25.01 12.05
C GLY A 4 29.13 24.79 12.08
N PHE A 5 28.36 25.84 12.39
CA PHE A 5 26.89 25.78 12.43
C PHE A 5 26.30 25.55 11.03
N PHE A 6 26.76 26.32 10.03
CA PHE A 6 26.28 26.18 8.65
C PHE A 6 26.64 24.82 8.05
N ARG A 7 27.81 24.24 8.34
CA ARG A 7 28.15 22.90 7.83
C ARG A 7 27.30 21.80 8.47
N ARG A 8 27.02 21.87 9.78
CA ARG A 8 26.18 20.88 10.49
C ARG A 8 24.70 20.99 10.13
N ASN A 9 24.20 22.20 9.91
CA ASN A 9 22.78 22.46 9.64
C ASN A 9 22.48 22.83 8.18
N ALA A 10 23.45 22.67 7.27
CA ALA A 10 23.34 23.07 5.86
C ALA A 10 22.05 22.58 5.22
N THR A 11 21.65 21.33 5.48
CA THR A 11 20.40 20.76 4.95
C THR A 11 19.18 21.54 5.42
N MET A 12 19.04 21.79 6.73
CA MET A 12 17.90 22.55 7.25
C MET A 12 17.90 23.99 6.72
N VAL A 13 19.07 24.62 6.59
CA VAL A 13 19.18 25.98 6.03
C VAL A 13 18.75 26.01 4.56
N ILE A 14 19.12 25.02 3.76
CA ILE A 14 18.69 24.91 2.35
C ILE A 14 17.17 24.73 2.26
N VAL A 15 16.60 23.83 3.07
CA VAL A 15 15.16 23.57 3.10
C VAL A 15 14.39 24.81 3.52
N LEU A 16 14.79 25.45 4.63
CA LEU A 16 14.15 26.67 5.11
C LEU A 16 14.33 27.83 4.11
N GLY A 17 15.49 27.91 3.45
CA GLY A 17 15.74 28.86 2.38
C GLY A 17 14.80 28.65 1.20
N LEU A 18 14.62 27.42 0.71
CA LEU A 18 13.69 27.10 -0.37
C LEU A 18 12.24 27.42 0.00
N ILE A 19 11.80 27.04 1.21
CA ILE A 19 10.45 27.34 1.69
C ILE A 19 10.25 28.85 1.85
N ALA A 20 11.25 29.58 2.37
CA ALA A 20 11.18 31.02 2.53
C ALA A 20 11.14 31.73 1.17
N VAL A 21 11.94 31.29 0.19
CA VAL A 21 11.94 31.83 -1.17
C VAL A 21 10.58 31.61 -1.83
N LEU A 22 10.04 30.38 -1.78
CA LEU A 22 8.71 30.08 -2.30
C LEU A 22 7.62 30.88 -1.58
N GLY A 23 7.74 31.02 -0.25
CA GLY A 23 6.82 31.76 0.60
C GLY A 23 6.79 33.25 0.28
N VAL A 24 7.94 33.90 0.24
CA VAL A 24 8.08 35.35 0.00
C VAL A 24 7.71 35.69 -1.43
N ILE A 25 8.25 34.98 -2.42
CA ILE A 25 7.91 35.22 -3.84
C ILE A 25 6.42 34.96 -4.06
N GLY A 26 5.89 33.85 -3.53
CA GLY A 26 4.48 33.54 -3.61
C GLY A 26 3.60 34.63 -3.01
N TRP A 27 3.91 35.09 -1.79
CA TRP A 27 3.12 36.12 -1.13
C TRP A 27 3.08 37.43 -1.92
N ILE A 28 4.25 37.90 -2.37
CA ILE A 28 4.38 39.17 -3.10
C ILE A 28 3.66 39.10 -4.45
N THR A 29 3.71 37.96 -5.15
CA THR A 29 3.19 37.84 -6.51
C THR A 29 1.72 37.44 -6.59
N MET A 30 1.17 36.77 -5.57
CA MET A 30 -0.15 36.11 -5.63
C MET A 30 -1.24 36.85 -4.83
N GLY A 31 -0.85 37.65 -3.83
CA GLY A 31 -1.77 38.16 -2.82
C GLY A 31 -2.13 37.10 -1.76
N GLN A 32 -2.76 37.54 -0.67
CA GLN A 32 -3.00 36.71 0.52
C GLN A 32 -3.87 35.47 0.25
N GLN A 33 -5.05 35.66 -0.34
CA GLN A 33 -6.02 34.57 -0.53
C GLN A 33 -5.52 33.48 -1.49
N PRO A 34 -4.99 33.81 -2.69
CA PRO A 34 -4.45 32.78 -3.59
C PRO A 34 -3.21 32.10 -3.02
N PHE A 35 -2.34 32.83 -2.32
CA PHE A 35 -1.18 32.25 -1.65
C PHE A 35 -1.59 31.19 -0.63
N VAL A 36 -2.51 31.52 0.29
CA VAL A 36 -2.99 30.59 1.33
C VAL A 36 -3.62 29.36 0.68
N ARG A 37 -4.47 29.54 -0.35
CA ARG A 37 -5.08 28.42 -1.08
C ARG A 37 -4.03 27.51 -1.69
N THR A 38 -3.01 28.08 -2.34
CA THR A 38 -1.94 27.33 -3.01
C THR A 38 -1.06 26.61 -2.00
N ALA A 39 -0.72 27.24 -0.87
CA ALA A 39 0.04 26.61 0.20
C ALA A 39 -0.73 25.42 0.80
N LEU A 40 -2.02 25.57 1.11
CA LEU A 40 -2.87 24.47 1.60
C LEU A 40 -3.03 23.35 0.56
N SER A 41 -3.14 23.71 -0.72
CA SER A 41 -3.15 22.72 -1.81
C SER A 41 -1.83 21.97 -1.91
N GLY A 42 -0.71 22.67 -1.76
CA GLY A 42 0.63 22.07 -1.75
C GLY A 42 0.87 21.15 -0.56
N LEU A 43 0.34 21.49 0.62
CA LEU A 43 0.31 20.58 1.77
C LEU A 43 -0.50 19.32 1.49
N THR A 44 -1.64 19.45 0.80
CA THR A 44 -2.48 18.30 0.43
C THR A 44 -1.72 17.37 -0.53
N ILE A 45 -1.12 17.93 -1.58
CA ILE A 45 -0.34 17.16 -2.57
C ILE A 45 0.90 16.54 -1.92
N GLY A 46 1.60 17.30 -1.07
CA GLY A 46 2.76 16.80 -0.33
C GLY A 46 2.40 15.66 0.62
N ALA A 47 1.25 15.74 1.29
CA ALA A 47 0.73 14.63 2.09
C ALA A 47 0.51 13.38 1.22
N LEU A 48 -0.16 13.51 0.06
CA LEU A 48 -0.37 12.38 -0.87
C LEU A 48 0.95 11.74 -1.34
N TYR A 49 1.91 12.57 -1.74
CA TYR A 49 3.22 12.08 -2.16
C TYR A 49 3.96 11.40 -1.01
N PHE A 50 3.87 11.92 0.20
CA PHE A 50 4.45 11.27 1.38
C PHE A 50 3.77 9.92 1.66
N MET A 51 2.44 9.82 1.55
CA MET A 51 1.75 8.56 1.83
C MET A 51 2.27 7.42 0.94
N VAL A 52 2.53 7.69 -0.34
CA VAL A 52 3.14 6.70 -1.25
C VAL A 52 4.63 6.50 -0.93
N ALA A 53 5.39 7.59 -0.80
CA ALA A 53 6.84 7.57 -0.64
C ALA A 53 7.30 6.98 0.69
N SER A 54 6.51 7.10 1.75
CA SER A 54 6.83 6.60 3.09
C SER A 54 7.10 5.10 3.09
N GLY A 55 6.26 4.33 2.38
CA GLY A 55 6.46 2.89 2.22
C GLY A 55 7.68 2.54 1.39
N LEU A 56 7.91 3.28 0.30
CA LEU A 56 9.08 3.09 -0.56
C LEU A 56 10.39 3.39 0.19
N THR A 57 10.38 4.44 1.02
CA THR A 57 11.52 4.85 1.85
C THR A 57 11.87 3.78 2.86
N LEU A 58 10.86 3.15 3.49
CA LEU A 58 11.07 2.10 4.46
C LEU A 58 11.66 0.83 3.82
N ILE A 59 11.14 0.43 2.65
CA ILE A 59 11.61 -0.75 1.92
C ILE A 59 13.04 -0.53 1.40
N PHE A 60 13.25 0.59 0.69
CA PHE A 60 14.55 0.89 0.10
C PHE A 60 15.60 1.11 1.19
N GLY A 61 15.30 1.91 2.21
CA GLY A 61 16.25 2.27 3.26
C GLY A 61 16.78 1.12 4.11
N LEU A 62 16.13 -0.04 4.06
CA LEU A 62 16.55 -1.23 4.80
C LEU A 62 17.28 -2.26 3.92
N MET A 63 16.85 -2.42 2.67
CA MET A 63 17.21 -3.58 1.86
C MET A 63 17.85 -3.21 0.52
N ASP A 64 17.94 -1.92 0.20
CA ASP A 64 18.38 -1.40 -1.11
C ASP A 64 17.62 -2.03 -2.29
N VAL A 65 16.35 -2.39 -2.04
CA VAL A 65 15.45 -2.96 -3.06
C VAL A 65 14.61 -1.85 -3.66
N LEU A 66 14.81 -1.62 -4.95
CA LEU A 66 14.00 -0.70 -5.74
C LEU A 66 12.75 -1.43 -6.26
N ASN A 67 11.62 -1.29 -5.57
CA ASN A 67 10.36 -1.92 -5.96
C ASN A 67 9.54 -1.03 -6.91
N PHE A 68 9.54 -1.36 -8.21
CA PHE A 68 8.74 -0.65 -9.22
C PHE A 68 7.23 -0.93 -9.14
N ALA A 69 6.80 -2.00 -8.46
CA ALA A 69 5.39 -2.28 -8.19
C ALA A 69 4.84 -1.53 -6.97
N HIS A 70 5.60 -0.62 -6.37
CA HIS A 70 5.15 0.05 -5.14
C HIS A 70 3.92 0.95 -5.37
N GLY A 71 3.86 1.67 -6.49
CA GLY A 71 2.73 2.50 -6.88
C GLY A 71 1.51 1.68 -7.26
N THR A 72 1.69 0.45 -7.75
CA THR A 72 0.56 -0.45 -7.96
C THR A 72 -0.04 -0.94 -6.64
N MET A 73 0.72 -0.95 -5.53
CA MET A 73 0.16 -1.18 -4.18
C MET A 73 -0.72 -0.01 -3.72
N PHE A 74 -0.34 1.24 -4.04
CA PHE A 74 -1.18 2.42 -3.81
C PHE A 74 -2.50 2.32 -4.61
N MET A 75 -2.40 2.01 -5.90
CA MET A 75 -3.57 1.78 -6.75
C MET A 75 -4.47 0.64 -6.23
N LEU A 76 -3.90 -0.51 -5.86
CA LEU A 76 -4.67 -1.64 -5.31
C LEU A 76 -5.38 -1.28 -4.01
N GLY A 77 -4.72 -0.50 -3.13
CA GLY A 77 -5.35 0.04 -1.94
C GLY A 77 -6.57 0.90 -2.28
N ALA A 78 -6.46 1.77 -3.28
CA ALA A 78 -7.56 2.59 -3.77
C ALA A 78 -8.73 1.74 -4.28
N TYR A 79 -8.47 0.76 -5.16
CA TYR A 79 -9.52 -0.12 -5.71
C TYR A 79 -10.18 -1.01 -4.67
N LEU A 80 -9.39 -1.71 -3.83
CA LEU A 80 -9.94 -2.63 -2.84
C LEU A 80 -10.65 -1.88 -1.70
N GLY A 81 -10.13 -0.73 -1.29
CA GLY A 81 -10.79 0.13 -0.32
C GLY A 81 -12.07 0.75 -0.89
N TRP A 82 -12.05 1.24 -2.14
CA TRP A 82 -13.24 1.76 -2.82
C TRP A 82 -14.30 0.66 -3.00
N GLN A 83 -13.88 -0.55 -3.37
CA GLN A 83 -14.73 -1.73 -3.43
C GLN A 83 -15.36 -1.99 -2.06
N PHE A 84 -14.58 -2.06 -0.98
CA PHE A 84 -15.13 -2.28 0.37
C PHE A 84 -16.13 -1.19 0.78
N TYR A 85 -15.77 0.07 0.53
CA TYR A 85 -16.60 1.22 0.89
C TYR A 85 -17.91 1.23 0.12
N THR A 86 -17.88 0.94 -1.18
CA THR A 86 -19.04 1.02 -2.06
C THR A 86 -19.87 -0.26 -1.98
N ASN A 87 -19.25 -1.41 -2.22
CA ASN A 87 -19.89 -2.72 -2.12
C ASN A 87 -18.88 -3.83 -1.78
N PRO A 88 -18.87 -4.33 -0.52
CA PRO A 88 -17.84 -5.25 -0.06
C PRO A 88 -18.04 -6.70 -0.53
N THR A 89 -19.11 -6.99 -1.29
CA THR A 89 -19.47 -8.36 -1.75
C THR A 89 -18.30 -9.06 -2.45
N PHE A 90 -17.55 -8.36 -3.30
CA PHE A 90 -16.36 -8.91 -3.95
C PHE A 90 -15.34 -9.47 -2.95
N LEU A 91 -15.03 -8.70 -1.91
CA LEU A 91 -14.03 -9.07 -0.92
C LEU A 91 -14.51 -10.26 -0.11
N PHE A 92 -15.72 -10.22 0.43
CA PHE A 92 -16.29 -11.34 1.19
C PHE A 92 -16.51 -12.59 0.33
N GLY A 93 -16.78 -12.43 -0.97
CA GLY A 93 -16.92 -13.54 -1.90
C GLY A 93 -15.62 -14.30 -2.15
N LEU A 94 -14.48 -13.61 -2.18
CA LEU A 94 -13.17 -14.21 -2.40
C LEU A 94 -12.42 -14.56 -1.12
N PHE A 95 -12.73 -13.90 0.00
CA PHE A 95 -12.01 -14.03 1.26
C PHE A 95 -11.90 -15.48 1.78
N PRO A 96 -12.96 -16.32 1.75
CA PRO A 96 -12.85 -17.72 2.14
C PRO A 96 -11.85 -18.52 1.30
N LEU A 97 -11.76 -18.23 0.00
CA LEU A 97 -10.83 -18.90 -0.93
C LEU A 97 -9.38 -18.55 -0.59
N VAL A 98 -9.11 -17.28 -0.30
CA VAL A 98 -7.79 -16.80 0.09
C VAL A 98 -7.37 -17.42 1.43
N LEU A 99 -8.25 -17.41 2.45
CA LEU A 99 -7.96 -18.01 3.74
C LEU A 99 -7.69 -19.52 3.64
N ALA A 100 -8.49 -20.23 2.86
CA ALA A 100 -8.30 -21.66 2.63
C ALA A 100 -6.96 -21.97 1.95
N LEU A 101 -6.61 -21.21 0.91
CA LEU A 101 -5.32 -21.37 0.22
C LEU A 101 -4.15 -21.12 1.18
N LEU A 102 -4.21 -20.04 1.97
CA LEU A 102 -3.19 -19.71 2.96
C LEU A 102 -3.09 -20.79 4.05
N ALA A 103 -4.22 -21.32 4.52
CA ALA A 103 -4.26 -22.40 5.50
C ALA A 103 -3.48 -23.63 5.01
N GLY A 104 -3.67 -23.98 3.73
CA GLY A 104 -2.93 -25.06 3.07
C GLY A 104 -1.44 -24.72 2.91
N LEU A 105 -1.10 -23.53 2.41
CA LEU A 105 0.29 -23.11 2.16
C LEU A 105 1.15 -23.12 3.45
N VAL A 106 0.56 -22.70 4.58
CA VAL A 106 1.24 -22.62 5.89
C VAL A 106 1.59 -24.00 6.46
N THR A 107 1.02 -25.09 5.94
CA THR A 107 1.35 -26.46 6.38
C THR A 107 2.75 -26.93 5.99
N SER A 108 3.50 -26.16 5.18
CA SER A 108 4.85 -26.53 4.70
C SER A 108 5.78 -27.08 5.79
N PRO A 109 5.93 -26.49 7.00
CA PRO A 109 6.78 -27.04 8.05
C PRO A 109 6.33 -28.41 8.59
N ILE A 110 5.02 -28.67 8.60
CA ILE A 110 4.44 -29.96 9.02
C ILE A 110 4.81 -31.03 8.00
N LEU A 111 4.58 -30.73 6.73
CA LEU A 111 4.84 -31.63 5.60
C LEU A 111 6.32 -31.94 5.43
N ARG A 112 7.21 -30.96 5.61
CA ARG A 112 8.67 -31.18 5.65
C ARG A 112 9.04 -32.26 6.67
N GLY A 113 8.47 -32.17 7.87
CA GLY A 113 8.69 -33.14 8.92
C GLY A 113 8.19 -34.55 8.59
N ALA A 114 7.17 -34.69 7.76
CA ALA A 114 6.65 -35.99 7.33
C ALA A 114 7.48 -36.59 6.18
N PHE A 115 7.93 -35.75 5.23
CA PHE A 115 8.62 -36.23 4.02
C PHE A 115 10.13 -36.37 4.16
N MET A 116 10.75 -35.88 5.24
CA MET A 116 12.20 -36.02 5.47
C MET A 116 12.67 -37.48 5.54
N HIS A 117 11.78 -38.43 5.86
CA HIS A 117 12.13 -39.85 5.96
C HIS A 117 11.99 -40.61 4.63
N LEU A 118 11.40 -39.98 3.60
CA LEU A 118 11.25 -40.61 2.29
C LEU A 118 12.61 -40.64 1.58
N LYS A 119 12.99 -41.81 1.07
CA LYS A 119 14.18 -41.96 0.23
C LYS A 119 13.78 -41.88 -1.23
N VAL A 120 14.06 -40.76 -1.87
CA VAL A 120 13.71 -40.49 -3.27
C VAL A 120 14.98 -40.05 -4.02
N SER A 121 15.16 -40.53 -5.25
CA SER A 121 16.27 -40.07 -6.10
C SER A 121 16.14 -38.57 -6.43
N GLU A 122 17.25 -37.84 -6.52
CA GLU A 122 17.26 -36.39 -6.81
C GLU A 122 16.46 -36.02 -8.08
N LYS A 123 16.56 -36.84 -9.13
CA LYS A 123 15.80 -36.61 -10.38
C LYS A 123 14.30 -36.75 -10.14
N ALA A 124 13.89 -37.76 -9.39
CA ALA A 124 12.50 -37.98 -9.04
C ALA A 124 11.97 -36.88 -8.10
N GLN A 125 12.80 -36.35 -7.20
CA GLN A 125 12.45 -35.24 -6.32
C GLN A 125 12.06 -33.98 -7.12
N LYS A 126 12.88 -33.58 -8.10
CA LYS A 126 12.58 -32.42 -8.94
C LYS A 126 11.30 -32.62 -9.77
N THR A 127 11.10 -33.82 -10.31
CA THR A 127 9.89 -34.16 -11.08
C THR A 127 8.65 -34.13 -10.20
N ILE A 128 8.69 -34.76 -9.02
CA ILE A 128 7.59 -34.77 -8.04
C ILE A 128 7.26 -33.34 -7.62
N GLN A 129 8.27 -32.53 -7.27
CA GLN A 129 8.06 -31.13 -6.89
C GLN A 129 7.33 -30.35 -7.98
N THR A 130 7.78 -30.47 -9.23
CA THR A 130 7.19 -29.74 -10.35
C THR A 130 5.78 -30.25 -10.66
N ALA A 131 5.59 -31.57 -10.71
CA ALA A 131 4.30 -32.19 -10.97
C ALA A 131 3.27 -31.79 -9.92
N VAL A 132 3.63 -31.88 -8.63
CA VAL A 132 2.73 -31.52 -7.52
C VAL A 132 2.42 -30.02 -7.50
N ALA A 133 3.40 -29.16 -7.82
CA ALA A 133 3.15 -27.72 -7.96
C ALA A 133 2.16 -27.42 -9.10
N LEU A 134 2.34 -28.06 -10.27
CA LEU A 134 1.43 -27.92 -11.41
C LEU A 134 0.03 -28.46 -11.08
N THR A 135 -0.07 -29.59 -10.37
CA THR A 135 -1.36 -30.10 -9.87
C THR A 135 -2.02 -29.12 -8.92
N GLY A 136 -1.26 -28.53 -7.98
CA GLY A 136 -1.77 -27.49 -7.09
C GLY A 136 -2.35 -26.30 -7.84
N ILE A 137 -1.65 -25.80 -8.86
CA ILE A 137 -2.13 -24.71 -9.73
C ILE A 137 -3.39 -25.13 -10.49
N ALA A 138 -3.43 -26.34 -11.05
CA ALA A 138 -4.60 -26.86 -11.75
C ALA A 138 -5.83 -26.94 -10.82
N VAL A 139 -5.64 -27.33 -9.55
CA VAL A 139 -6.72 -27.35 -8.55
C VAL A 139 -7.21 -25.94 -8.22
N ILE A 140 -6.35 -24.92 -8.19
CA ILE A 140 -6.78 -23.52 -8.04
C ILE A 140 -7.69 -23.10 -9.20
N VAL A 141 -7.29 -23.43 -10.43
CA VAL A 141 -8.09 -23.11 -11.63
C VAL A 141 -9.45 -23.81 -11.56
N LEU A 142 -9.48 -25.09 -11.13
CA LEU A 142 -10.74 -25.82 -10.94
C LEU A 142 -11.61 -25.22 -9.83
N ALA A 143 -11.01 -24.79 -8.71
CA ALA A 143 -11.73 -24.18 -7.59
C ALA A 143 -12.42 -22.87 -7.96
N VAL A 144 -11.82 -22.11 -8.88
CA VAL A 144 -12.32 -20.80 -9.34
C VAL A 144 -13.17 -20.92 -10.60
N ARG A 145 -13.13 -22.05 -11.31
CA ARG A 145 -13.91 -22.26 -12.53
C ARG A 145 -15.40 -22.07 -12.28
N GLY A 146 -16.05 -21.23 -13.09
CA GLY A 146 -17.47 -20.92 -12.97
C GLY A 146 -17.85 -19.97 -11.81
N LEU A 147 -16.88 -19.50 -11.02
CA LEU A 147 -17.13 -18.41 -10.08
C LEU A 147 -17.15 -17.10 -10.87
N ASP A 148 -18.25 -16.34 -10.77
CA ASP A 148 -18.41 -15.07 -11.46
C ASP A 148 -17.63 -13.94 -10.77
N ILE A 149 -16.29 -14.00 -10.84
CA ILE A 149 -15.39 -12.99 -10.26
C ILE A 149 -15.64 -11.62 -10.87
N LEU A 150 -15.90 -11.56 -12.19
CA LEU A 150 -16.15 -10.32 -12.90
C LEU A 150 -17.48 -9.70 -12.47
N GLY A 151 -18.54 -10.49 -12.32
CA GLY A 151 -19.80 -10.03 -11.75
C GLY A 151 -19.64 -9.52 -10.32
N LEU A 152 -18.87 -10.22 -9.48
CA LEU A 152 -18.54 -9.77 -8.13
C LEU A 152 -17.79 -8.42 -8.14
N ALA A 153 -16.84 -8.19 -9.05
CA ALA A 153 -16.11 -6.92 -9.14
C ALA A 153 -17.01 -5.78 -9.64
N LYS A 154 -17.93 -6.05 -10.57
CA LYS A 154 -18.91 -5.08 -11.10
C LYS A 154 -19.88 -4.54 -10.05
N THR A 155 -20.03 -5.21 -8.91
CA THR A 155 -20.92 -4.76 -7.82
C THR A 155 -20.65 -3.34 -7.31
N ALA A 156 -19.39 -2.91 -7.26
CA ALA A 156 -19.05 -1.54 -6.86
C ALA A 156 -19.27 -0.52 -7.98
N MET A 157 -19.27 -0.94 -9.23
CA MET A 157 -19.48 -0.05 -10.38
C MET A 157 -20.95 0.38 -10.50
N VAL A 158 -21.88 -0.54 -10.18
CA VAL A 158 -23.34 -0.33 -10.28
C VAL A 158 -23.90 0.49 -9.10
N ALA A 159 -23.35 0.32 -7.90
CA ALA A 159 -23.80 0.98 -6.66
C ALA A 159 -23.76 2.53 -6.72
N THR A 160 -23.00 3.11 -7.65
CA THR A 160 -23.00 4.56 -7.88
C THR A 160 -24.36 5.11 -8.40
N MET A 161 -25.31 4.25 -8.81
CA MET A 161 -26.54 4.66 -9.49
C MET A 161 -27.85 4.54 -8.67
N THR A 162 -27.83 3.97 -7.46
CA THR A 162 -29.07 3.65 -6.71
C THR A 162 -29.10 4.26 -5.31
N MET A 163 -29.30 5.58 -5.21
CA MET A 163 -29.40 6.32 -3.93
C MET A 163 -30.63 6.00 -3.04
N GLY A 164 -31.26 4.82 -3.17
CA GLY A 164 -32.53 4.52 -2.49
C GLY A 164 -32.50 3.36 -1.48
N ASN A 165 -31.69 2.32 -1.72
CA ASN A 165 -31.66 1.12 -0.87
C ASN A 165 -30.29 0.43 -0.92
N PRO A 166 -29.47 0.51 0.15
CA PRO A 166 -28.16 -0.15 0.22
C PRO A 166 -28.21 -1.68 0.03
N LEU A 167 -29.35 -2.32 0.32
CA LEU A 167 -29.52 -3.77 0.13
C LEU A 167 -29.86 -4.15 -1.31
N ALA A 168 -30.39 -3.21 -2.12
CA ALA A 168 -30.60 -3.43 -3.54
C ALA A 168 -29.26 -3.52 -4.32
N GLU A 169 -28.17 -3.07 -3.71
CA GLU A 169 -26.82 -3.18 -4.24
C GLU A 169 -26.19 -4.55 -3.96
N ALA A 170 -26.76 -5.36 -3.07
CA ALA A 170 -26.25 -6.69 -2.79
C ALA A 170 -26.51 -7.62 -3.99
N SER A 171 -25.44 -8.04 -4.66
CA SER A 171 -25.56 -9.00 -5.77
C SER A 171 -25.76 -10.42 -5.26
N ALA A 172 -26.58 -11.20 -5.96
CA ALA A 172 -26.70 -12.63 -5.71
C ALA A 172 -25.32 -13.30 -5.80
N GLN A 173 -24.96 -14.01 -4.74
CA GLN A 173 -23.76 -14.82 -4.69
C GLN A 173 -24.12 -16.28 -4.99
N GLU A 174 -23.13 -17.06 -5.43
CA GLU A 174 -23.33 -18.50 -5.62
C GLU A 174 -23.83 -19.15 -4.32
N PRO A 175 -24.87 -20.03 -4.39
CA PRO A 175 -25.46 -20.64 -3.21
C PRO A 175 -24.43 -21.34 -2.32
N LEU A 176 -24.58 -21.18 -1.01
CA LEU A 176 -23.68 -21.74 -0.01
C LEU A 176 -23.39 -23.25 -0.22
N ALA A 177 -24.40 -24.03 -0.62
CA ALA A 177 -24.28 -25.48 -0.86
C ALA A 177 -23.24 -25.83 -1.95
N LEU A 178 -23.17 -25.02 -3.02
CA LEU A 178 -22.18 -25.19 -4.09
C LEU A 178 -20.84 -24.56 -3.70
N PHE A 179 -20.89 -23.44 -2.99
CA PHE A 179 -19.68 -22.70 -2.66
C PHE A 179 -18.74 -23.45 -1.71
N TRP A 180 -19.24 -24.29 -0.80
CA TRP A 180 -18.39 -25.07 0.13
C TRP A 180 -17.29 -25.89 -0.54
N PHE A 181 -17.52 -26.37 -1.75
CA PHE A 181 -16.51 -27.14 -2.49
C PHE A 181 -15.29 -26.29 -2.87
N ARG A 182 -15.47 -24.98 -3.05
CA ARG A 182 -14.39 -24.09 -3.51
C ARG A 182 -13.31 -23.86 -2.44
N PRO A 183 -13.62 -23.42 -1.19
CA PRO A 183 -12.61 -23.34 -0.15
C PRO A 183 -11.91 -24.67 0.12
N VAL A 184 -12.63 -25.81 0.04
CA VAL A 184 -12.01 -27.14 0.20
C VAL A 184 -10.97 -27.39 -0.90
N LEU A 185 -11.31 -27.14 -2.16
CA LEU A 185 -10.36 -27.26 -3.28
C LEU A 185 -9.18 -26.29 -3.12
N MET A 186 -9.42 -25.04 -2.67
CA MET A 186 -8.35 -24.07 -2.41
C MET A 186 -7.41 -24.52 -1.29
N PHE A 187 -7.94 -25.15 -0.24
CA PHE A 187 -7.13 -25.75 0.82
C PHE A 187 -6.27 -26.90 0.29
N ILE A 188 -6.86 -27.80 -0.52
CA ILE A 188 -6.14 -28.90 -1.18
C ILE A 188 -5.03 -28.35 -2.09
N ALA A 189 -5.33 -27.33 -2.89
CA ALA A 189 -4.32 -26.66 -3.70
C ALA A 189 -3.18 -26.07 -2.84
N GLY A 190 -3.52 -25.41 -1.74
CA GLY A 190 -2.55 -24.87 -0.78
C GLY A 190 -1.67 -25.97 -0.18
N LEU A 191 -2.25 -27.12 0.18
CA LEU A 191 -1.52 -28.30 0.64
C LEU A 191 -0.55 -28.81 -0.44
N LEU A 192 -0.99 -28.93 -1.69
CA LEU A 192 -0.13 -29.37 -2.81
C LEU A 192 1.03 -28.39 -3.07
N LEU A 193 0.77 -27.09 -3.00
CA LEU A 193 1.85 -26.09 -3.09
C LEU A 193 2.80 -26.17 -1.89
N ALA A 194 2.27 -26.42 -0.70
CA ALA A 194 3.06 -26.63 0.50
C ALA A 194 3.92 -27.89 0.41
N THR A 195 3.40 -29.01 -0.10
CA THR A 195 4.18 -30.24 -0.32
C THR A 195 5.28 -30.02 -1.35
N ALA A 196 5.02 -29.29 -2.44
CA ALA A 196 6.04 -28.91 -3.40
C ALA A 196 7.14 -28.03 -2.75
N SER A 197 6.75 -27.06 -1.92
CA SER A 197 7.69 -26.20 -1.18
C SER A 197 8.50 -26.93 -0.09
N ALA A 198 8.00 -28.08 0.37
CA ALA A 198 8.65 -28.92 1.36
C ALA A 198 9.78 -29.78 0.78
N ARG A 199 9.86 -29.90 -0.56
CA ARG A 199 10.85 -30.72 -1.29
C ARG A 199 10.91 -32.16 -0.76
N PRO A 200 9.91 -33.00 -1.10
CA PRO A 200 9.82 -34.37 -0.55
C PRO A 200 11.10 -35.17 -0.77
N GLY A 201 11.61 -35.83 0.28
CA GLY A 201 12.83 -36.64 0.23
C GLY A 201 14.15 -35.88 0.47
N ASP A 202 14.11 -34.58 0.75
CA ASP A 202 15.29 -33.81 1.17
C ASP A 202 15.65 -34.09 2.64
N GLN A 203 16.68 -34.89 2.87
CA GLN A 203 17.15 -35.26 4.22
C GLN A 203 18.03 -34.18 4.87
N THR A 204 18.42 -33.14 4.12
CA THR A 204 19.30 -32.06 4.63
C THR A 204 18.54 -31.03 5.46
N GLN A 205 17.20 -31.09 5.47
CA GLN A 205 16.36 -30.13 6.16
C GLN A 205 16.19 -30.48 7.64
N VAL A 206 16.45 -29.49 8.50
CA VAL A 206 16.15 -29.57 9.93
C VAL A 206 14.82 -28.86 10.20
N VAL A 207 13.88 -29.55 10.85
CA VAL A 207 12.58 -28.98 11.24
C VAL A 207 12.46 -28.97 12.76
N TYR A 208 12.37 -27.77 13.34
CA TYR A 208 12.17 -27.61 14.78
C TYR A 208 10.73 -27.94 15.19
N ALA A 209 10.56 -28.57 16.36
CA ALA A 209 9.23 -28.91 16.90
C ALA A 209 8.35 -27.67 17.14
N SER A 210 8.97 -26.54 17.52
CA SER A 210 8.29 -25.24 17.68
C SER A 210 7.66 -24.74 16.38
N ASP A 211 8.33 -24.93 15.25
CA ASP A 211 7.83 -24.50 13.94
C ASP A 211 6.65 -25.38 13.49
N LYS A 212 6.70 -26.69 13.76
CA LYS A 212 5.56 -27.60 13.52
C LYS A 212 4.35 -27.19 14.36
N ARG A 213 4.53 -26.95 15.66
CA ARG A 213 3.44 -26.54 16.57
C ARG A 213 2.82 -25.22 16.10
N ARG A 214 3.65 -24.24 15.73
CA ARG A 214 3.16 -22.95 15.21
C ARG A 214 2.37 -23.12 13.92
N ALA A 215 2.85 -23.95 12.99
CA ALA A 215 2.14 -24.23 11.74
C ALA A 215 0.77 -24.87 11.99
N TRP A 216 0.68 -25.85 12.89
CA TRP A 216 -0.60 -26.47 13.27
C TRP A 216 -1.60 -25.47 13.82
N ILE A 217 -1.16 -24.59 14.74
CA ILE A 217 -2.01 -23.56 15.32
C ILE A 217 -2.52 -22.61 14.23
N ILE A 218 -1.62 -22.08 13.38
CA ILE A 218 -2.00 -21.12 12.34
C ILE A 218 -2.93 -21.77 11.30
N THR A 219 -2.61 -22.98 10.82
CA THR A 219 -3.48 -23.69 9.88
C THR A 219 -4.85 -23.96 10.50
N GLY A 220 -4.92 -24.42 11.75
CA GLY A 220 -6.18 -24.63 12.46
C GLY A 220 -7.00 -23.34 12.58
N SER A 221 -6.37 -22.23 13.00
CA SER A 221 -7.02 -20.93 13.08
C SER A 221 -7.53 -20.44 11.73
N LEU A 222 -6.72 -20.56 10.66
CA LEU A 222 -7.12 -20.16 9.32
C LEU A 222 -8.26 -21.02 8.79
N LEU A 223 -8.29 -22.33 9.06
CA LEU A 223 -9.41 -23.20 8.68
C LEU A 223 -10.70 -22.83 9.39
N VAL A 224 -10.65 -22.54 10.70
CA VAL A 224 -11.81 -22.03 11.45
C VAL A 224 -12.30 -20.71 10.85
N LEU A 225 -11.39 -19.79 10.56
CA LEU A 225 -11.73 -18.52 9.90
C LEU A 225 -12.31 -18.73 8.50
N THR A 226 -11.81 -19.70 7.72
CA THR A 226 -12.37 -20.07 6.41
C THR A 226 -13.81 -20.54 6.54
N VAL A 227 -14.10 -21.41 7.51
CA VAL A 227 -15.46 -21.91 7.76
C VAL A 227 -16.39 -20.74 8.13
N ILE A 228 -15.97 -19.89 9.06
CA ILE A 228 -16.73 -18.69 9.46
C ILE A 228 -16.96 -17.79 8.25
N ALA A 229 -15.90 -17.44 7.50
CA ALA A 229 -16.00 -16.58 6.33
C ALA A 229 -16.92 -17.17 5.25
N THR A 230 -16.94 -18.50 5.10
CA THR A 230 -17.82 -19.20 4.16
C THR A 230 -19.29 -19.09 4.58
N VAL A 231 -19.60 -19.32 5.85
CA VAL A 231 -20.96 -19.22 6.40
C VAL A 231 -21.50 -17.79 6.33
N PHE A 232 -20.67 -16.80 6.66
CA PHE A 232 -21.07 -15.39 6.70
C PHE A 232 -20.86 -14.64 5.37
N ARG A 233 -20.49 -15.35 4.29
CA ARG A 233 -20.17 -14.76 2.99
C ARG A 233 -21.28 -13.88 2.41
N GLU A 234 -22.54 -14.27 2.60
CA GLU A 234 -23.71 -13.54 2.10
C GLU A 234 -24.23 -12.50 3.10
N SER A 235 -24.22 -12.82 4.40
CA SER A 235 -24.77 -11.96 5.45
C SER A 235 -23.83 -10.81 5.87
N ALA A 236 -22.50 -11.02 5.81
CA ALA A 236 -21.53 -10.00 6.21
C ALA A 236 -21.50 -8.78 5.29
N PRO A 237 -21.52 -8.90 3.94
CA PRO A 237 -21.66 -7.74 3.06
C PRO A 237 -22.89 -6.91 3.38
N ASN A 238 -24.04 -7.56 3.58
CA ASN A 238 -25.30 -6.89 3.91
C ASN A 238 -25.20 -6.13 5.23
N ALA A 239 -24.57 -6.73 6.25
CA ALA A 239 -24.32 -6.06 7.52
C ALA A 239 -23.43 -4.82 7.36
N VAL A 240 -22.37 -4.90 6.55
CA VAL A 240 -21.48 -3.76 6.27
C VAL A 240 -22.20 -2.67 5.47
N LEU A 241 -23.06 -3.02 4.51
CA LEU A 241 -23.83 -2.06 3.74
C LEU A 241 -24.79 -1.23 4.62
N LEU A 242 -25.26 -1.81 5.73
CA LEU A 242 -26.11 -1.14 6.73
C LEU A 242 -25.34 -0.27 7.73
N TRP A 243 -24.01 -0.33 7.76
CA TRP A 243 -23.21 0.53 8.63
C TRP A 243 -23.31 2.01 8.23
N ASN A 244 -23.08 2.90 9.19
CA ASN A 244 -22.88 4.32 8.92
C ASN A 244 -21.74 4.51 7.89
N GLY A 245 -21.95 5.36 6.87
CA GLY A 245 -20.97 5.61 5.83
C GLY A 245 -19.58 6.06 6.35
N ASN A 246 -19.53 6.78 7.47
CA ASN A 246 -18.26 7.15 8.10
C ASN A 246 -17.52 5.93 8.66
N LEU A 247 -18.24 5.02 9.32
CA LEU A 247 -17.67 3.77 9.84
C LEU A 247 -17.19 2.88 8.68
N ARG A 248 -17.97 2.78 7.60
CA ARG A 248 -17.57 2.07 6.37
C ARG A 248 -16.30 2.67 5.77
N PHE A 249 -16.16 3.99 5.77
CA PHE A 249 -14.96 4.66 5.28
C PHE A 249 -13.72 4.32 6.12
N PHE A 250 -13.78 4.42 7.45
CA PHE A 250 -12.64 4.05 8.30
C PHE A 250 -12.30 2.55 8.20
N ALA A 251 -13.31 1.70 8.11
CA ALA A 251 -13.11 0.27 7.85
C ALA A 251 -12.45 0.04 6.48
N ALA A 252 -12.84 0.78 5.43
CA ALA A 252 -12.22 0.71 4.11
C ALA A 252 -10.74 1.12 4.13
N LEU A 253 -10.37 2.13 4.92
CA LEU A 253 -8.96 2.52 5.12
C LEU A 253 -8.15 1.34 5.69
N VAL A 254 -8.67 0.68 6.72
CA VAL A 254 -8.01 -0.47 7.37
C VAL A 254 -7.96 -1.67 6.44
N VAL A 255 -9.06 -2.02 5.79
CA VAL A 255 -9.13 -3.16 4.86
C VAL A 255 -8.19 -2.95 3.67
N GLY A 256 -8.20 -1.76 3.05
CA GLY A 256 -7.27 -1.42 1.97
C GLY A 256 -5.80 -1.54 2.40
N ALA A 257 -5.45 -1.00 3.57
CA ALA A 257 -4.11 -1.11 4.13
C ALA A 257 -3.69 -2.57 4.41
N LEU A 258 -4.59 -3.39 4.98
CA LEU A 258 -4.34 -4.80 5.27
C LEU A 258 -4.19 -5.64 4.00
N CYS A 259 -5.01 -5.38 2.98
CA CYS A 259 -4.87 -6.04 1.68
C CYS A 259 -3.51 -5.69 1.03
N GLY A 260 -3.13 -4.42 1.04
CA GLY A 260 -1.80 -3.99 0.58
C GLY A 260 -0.66 -4.62 1.36
N ALA A 261 -0.77 -4.68 2.69
CA ALA A 261 0.22 -5.32 3.54
C ALA A 261 0.34 -6.82 3.28
N GLY A 262 -0.79 -7.52 3.14
CA GLY A 262 -0.84 -8.94 2.81
C GLY A 262 -0.20 -9.24 1.46
N LEU A 263 -0.52 -8.44 0.43
CA LEU A 263 0.08 -8.58 -0.89
C LEU A 263 1.58 -8.25 -0.86
N GLY A 264 1.99 -7.21 -0.13
CA GLY A 264 3.41 -6.87 0.08
C GLY A 264 4.20 -8.02 0.71
N ALA A 265 3.63 -8.68 1.73
CA ALA A 265 4.21 -9.90 2.31
C ALA A 265 4.33 -11.02 1.28
N ALA A 266 3.26 -11.28 0.52
CA ALA A 266 3.25 -12.34 -0.48
C ALA A 266 4.32 -12.09 -1.56
N VAL A 267 4.42 -10.86 -2.06
CA VAL A 267 5.42 -10.43 -3.04
C VAL A 267 6.84 -10.55 -2.48
N GLU A 268 7.08 -10.13 -1.24
CA GLU A 268 8.40 -10.27 -0.62
C GLU A 268 8.81 -11.74 -0.51
N VAL A 269 7.94 -12.57 0.09
CA VAL A 269 8.26 -13.97 0.39
C VAL A 269 8.47 -14.79 -0.89
N SER A 270 7.66 -14.56 -1.93
CA SER A 270 7.63 -15.38 -3.14
C SER A 270 8.54 -14.88 -4.25
N LEU A 271 8.57 -13.57 -4.53
CA LEU A 271 9.23 -13.01 -5.69
C LEU A 271 10.56 -12.33 -5.34
N ILE A 272 10.57 -11.48 -4.30
CA ILE A 272 11.74 -10.63 -4.02
C ILE A 272 12.79 -11.38 -3.20
N ARG A 273 12.39 -12.13 -2.17
CA ARG A 273 13.30 -12.85 -1.27
C ARG A 273 14.30 -13.77 -1.99
N PRO A 274 13.88 -14.58 -2.98
CA PRO A 274 14.84 -15.42 -3.71
C PRO A 274 15.88 -14.62 -4.50
N LEU A 275 15.60 -13.35 -4.78
CA LEU A 275 16.38 -12.48 -5.63
C LEU A 275 17.16 -11.42 -4.84
N TYR A 276 17.23 -11.46 -3.50
CA TYR A 276 17.96 -10.46 -2.72
C TYR A 276 19.43 -10.28 -3.14
N ILE A 277 20.07 -11.35 -3.62
CA ILE A 277 21.47 -11.36 -4.07
C ILE A 277 21.60 -10.83 -5.52
N ARG A 278 20.48 -10.61 -6.21
CA ARG A 278 20.41 -10.34 -7.66
C ARG A 278 19.63 -9.04 -7.96
N PRO A 279 20.22 -7.85 -7.72
CA PRO A 279 19.52 -6.56 -7.80
C PRO A 279 18.82 -6.31 -9.15
N LEU A 280 19.49 -6.59 -10.28
CA LEU A 280 18.92 -6.41 -11.62
C LEU A 280 17.64 -7.24 -11.82
N TYR A 281 17.62 -8.47 -11.32
CA TYR A 281 16.46 -9.35 -11.44
C TYR A 281 15.29 -8.88 -10.57
N GLN A 282 15.56 -8.23 -9.44
CA GLN A 282 14.50 -7.63 -8.61
C GLN A 282 13.78 -6.50 -9.36
N VAL A 283 14.53 -5.64 -10.04
CA VAL A 283 13.96 -4.56 -10.86
C VAL A 283 13.09 -5.12 -11.97
N ILE A 284 13.58 -6.11 -12.71
CA ILE A 284 12.83 -6.75 -13.81
C ILE A 284 11.54 -7.41 -13.30
N VAL A 285 11.63 -8.15 -12.18
CA VAL A 285 10.47 -8.84 -11.60
C VAL A 285 9.44 -7.86 -11.04
N THR A 286 9.88 -6.78 -10.38
CA THR A 286 8.97 -5.79 -9.83
C THR A 286 8.31 -4.93 -10.91
N LEU A 287 9.03 -4.64 -12.00
CA LEU A 287 8.43 -4.00 -13.18
C LEU A 287 7.40 -4.91 -13.85
N GLY A 288 7.73 -6.19 -14.05
CA GLY A 288 6.78 -7.18 -14.56
C GLY A 288 5.55 -7.33 -13.67
N LEU A 289 5.74 -7.37 -12.35
CA LEU A 289 4.65 -7.40 -11.37
C LEU A 289 3.78 -6.14 -11.45
N ALA A 290 4.36 -4.96 -11.63
CA ALA A 290 3.59 -3.72 -11.80
C ALA A 290 2.63 -3.83 -12.99
N TYR A 291 3.12 -4.30 -14.14
CA TYR A 291 2.27 -4.53 -15.31
C TYR A 291 1.19 -5.58 -15.04
N VAL A 292 1.56 -6.75 -14.49
CA VAL A 292 0.58 -7.82 -14.20
C VAL A 292 -0.53 -7.33 -13.26
N LEU A 293 -0.19 -6.61 -12.19
CA LEU A 293 -1.17 -6.07 -11.25
C LEU A 293 -2.06 -5.01 -11.90
N ARG A 294 -1.51 -4.13 -12.73
CA ARG A 294 -2.26 -3.12 -13.47
C ARG A 294 -3.24 -3.74 -14.48
N GLU A 295 -2.78 -4.72 -15.25
CA GLU A 295 -3.65 -5.43 -16.20
C GLU A 295 -4.72 -6.26 -15.46
N THR A 296 -4.38 -6.86 -14.32
CA THR A 296 -5.35 -7.57 -13.47
C THR A 296 -6.45 -6.62 -12.99
N ILE A 297 -6.09 -5.40 -12.57
CA ILE A 297 -7.09 -4.39 -12.18
C ILE A 297 -7.96 -4.00 -13.36
N GLN A 298 -7.40 -3.79 -14.56
CA GLN A 298 -8.20 -3.44 -15.74
C GLN A 298 -9.18 -4.55 -16.14
N VAL A 299 -8.80 -5.82 -15.97
CA VAL A 299 -9.70 -6.95 -16.22
C VAL A 299 -10.82 -7.02 -15.18
N LEU A 300 -10.52 -6.76 -13.91
CA LEU A 300 -11.50 -6.85 -12.83
C LEU A 300 -12.41 -5.62 -12.74
N TRP A 301 -11.87 -4.43 -12.95
CA TRP A 301 -12.54 -3.15 -12.71
C TRP A 301 -12.68 -2.25 -13.94
N ASP A 302 -12.49 -2.77 -15.15
CA ASP A 302 -12.44 -1.97 -16.40
C ASP A 302 -11.31 -0.91 -16.40
N PRO A 303 -10.91 -0.39 -17.57
CA PRO A 303 -9.90 0.66 -17.66
C PRO A 303 -10.42 2.08 -17.32
N LEU A 304 -11.64 2.18 -16.78
CA LEU A 304 -12.32 3.45 -16.54
C LEU A 304 -11.90 4.09 -15.22
N ALA A 305 -12.14 5.41 -15.13
CA ALA A 305 -11.95 6.17 -13.91
C ALA A 305 -13.24 6.18 -13.07
N TYR A 306 -13.14 5.75 -11.82
CA TYR A 306 -14.25 5.74 -10.86
C TYR A 306 -14.08 6.83 -9.82
N GLN A 307 -15.13 7.61 -9.60
CA GLN A 307 -15.14 8.62 -8.55
C GLN A 307 -15.75 8.05 -7.28
N MET A 308 -14.95 7.93 -6.22
CA MET A 308 -15.45 7.54 -4.91
C MET A 308 -16.23 8.69 -4.28
N THR A 309 -17.45 8.42 -3.83
CA THR A 309 -18.26 9.38 -3.08
C THR A 309 -17.58 9.71 -1.76
N ARG A 310 -17.56 10.99 -1.39
CA ARG A 310 -16.98 11.43 -0.11
C ARG A 310 -17.78 10.88 1.06
N PRO A 311 -17.12 10.54 2.19
CA PRO A 311 -17.82 10.08 3.38
C PRO A 311 -18.81 11.15 3.88
N PRO A 312 -19.94 10.75 4.51
CA PRO A 312 -20.96 11.68 5.03
C PRO A 312 -20.42 12.85 5.86
N MET A 313 -19.37 12.61 6.65
CA MET A 313 -18.73 13.65 7.48
C MET A 313 -18.01 14.76 6.69
N PHE A 314 -17.78 14.56 5.39
CA PHE A 314 -17.12 15.52 4.49
C PHE A 314 -18.01 15.94 3.31
N SER A 315 -19.29 15.56 3.32
CA SER A 315 -20.21 15.78 2.20
C SER A 315 -21.43 16.64 2.53
N GLN A 316 -21.60 17.08 3.78
CA GLN A 316 -22.75 17.93 4.13
C GLN A 316 -22.69 19.27 3.39
N PRO A 317 -23.78 19.72 2.75
CA PRO A 317 -23.82 21.02 2.09
C PRO A 317 -23.45 22.17 3.06
N GLY A 318 -22.80 23.20 2.53
CA GLY A 318 -22.47 24.42 3.27
C GLY A 318 -20.97 24.70 3.42
N LYS A 319 -20.69 25.82 4.09
CA LYS A 319 -19.34 26.32 4.39
C LYS A 319 -19.25 26.57 5.90
N ALA A 320 -18.35 25.87 6.57
CA ALA A 320 -18.03 26.14 7.97
C ALA A 320 -17.20 27.43 8.08
N GLU A 321 -17.53 28.27 9.08
CA GLU A 321 -16.82 29.54 9.31
C GLU A 321 -15.37 29.35 9.75
N ASN A 322 -15.07 28.24 10.45
CA ASN A 322 -13.74 27.93 10.97
C ASN A 322 -13.59 26.41 11.15
N ILE A 323 -12.35 25.94 11.38
CA ILE A 323 -12.05 24.52 11.64
C ILE A 323 -12.83 23.98 12.85
N LEU A 324 -13.01 24.80 13.89
CA LEU A 324 -13.76 24.40 15.09
C LEU A 324 -15.25 24.20 14.78
N ALA A 325 -15.86 25.12 14.01
CA ALA A 325 -17.26 25.02 13.60
C ALA A 325 -17.50 23.83 12.64
N TRP A 326 -16.46 23.38 11.93
CA TRP A 326 -16.55 22.23 11.05
C TRP A 326 -16.81 20.92 11.84
N PHE A 327 -16.29 20.78 13.07
CA PHE A 327 -16.53 19.56 13.87
C PHE A 327 -18.01 19.34 14.22
N SER A 328 -18.79 20.41 14.35
CA SER A 328 -20.24 20.34 14.55
C SER A 328 -21.03 20.24 13.25
N GLY A 329 -20.62 20.95 12.20
CA GLY A 329 -21.38 21.07 10.96
C GLY A 329 -21.07 20.04 9.87
N GLN A 330 -19.88 19.41 9.92
CA GLN A 330 -19.42 18.39 8.96
C GLN A 330 -19.51 18.82 7.48
N ASN A 331 -19.36 20.12 7.23
CA ASN A 331 -19.60 20.72 5.93
C ASN A 331 -18.56 20.33 4.87
N LEU A 332 -18.95 20.46 3.60
CA LEU A 332 -18.13 20.18 2.41
C LEU A 332 -16.88 21.07 2.34
N THR A 333 -17.01 22.31 2.80
CA THR A 333 -15.96 23.32 2.77
C THR A 333 -15.84 24.01 4.11
N VAL A 334 -14.65 24.53 4.39
CA VAL A 334 -14.32 25.27 5.61
C VAL A 334 -13.51 26.51 5.22
N ASP A 335 -13.75 27.62 5.91
CA ASP A 335 -12.91 28.79 5.78
C ASP A 335 -11.60 28.61 6.56
N VAL A 336 -10.49 28.78 5.86
CA VAL A 336 -9.15 28.76 6.46
C VAL A 336 -8.45 30.05 6.08
N LEU A 337 -8.30 30.95 7.04
CA LEU A 337 -7.68 32.27 6.85
C LEU A 337 -8.33 33.08 5.70
N GLY A 338 -9.66 33.03 5.59
CA GLY A 338 -10.44 33.71 4.56
C GLY A 338 -10.59 32.94 3.24
N VAL A 339 -9.94 31.77 3.09
CA VAL A 339 -10.03 30.91 1.91
C VAL A 339 -11.05 29.81 2.13
N THR A 340 -12.03 29.69 1.23
CA THR A 340 -12.88 28.49 1.15
C THR A 340 -12.04 27.29 0.69
N PHE A 341 -11.87 26.30 1.58
CA PHE A 341 -11.05 25.11 1.34
C PHE A 341 -11.87 23.82 1.54
N PRO A 342 -11.73 22.80 0.68
CA PRO A 342 -12.46 21.53 0.85
C PRO A 342 -12.06 20.80 2.13
N SER A 343 -13.04 20.40 2.94
CA SER A 343 -12.80 19.74 4.24
C SER A 343 -12.05 18.41 4.09
N TYR A 344 -12.33 17.63 3.04
CA TYR A 344 -11.64 16.37 2.78
C TYR A 344 -10.13 16.54 2.54
N ARG A 345 -9.68 17.67 1.98
CA ARG A 345 -8.24 17.94 1.80
C ARG A 345 -7.54 18.14 3.14
N LEU A 346 -8.22 18.69 4.15
CA LEU A 346 -7.68 18.75 5.51
C LEU A 346 -7.51 17.35 6.10
N PHE A 347 -8.46 16.44 5.86
CA PHE A 347 -8.31 15.05 6.27
C PHE A 347 -7.08 14.40 5.65
N ILE A 348 -6.80 14.62 4.36
CA ILE A 348 -5.59 14.10 3.69
C ILE A 348 -4.31 14.65 4.35
N ILE A 349 -4.28 15.95 4.67
CA ILE A 349 -3.15 16.57 5.37
C ILE A 349 -2.96 15.93 6.74
N VAL A 350 -4.04 15.78 7.51
CA VAL A 350 -4.02 15.15 8.84
C VAL A 350 -3.55 13.70 8.73
N LEU A 351 -4.07 12.92 7.78
CA LEU A 351 -3.65 11.54 7.54
C LEU A 351 -2.16 11.44 7.21
N GLY A 352 -1.66 12.32 6.33
CA GLY A 352 -0.24 12.41 6.01
C GLY A 352 0.62 12.72 7.23
N VAL A 353 0.23 13.71 8.04
CA VAL A 353 0.92 14.06 9.30
C VAL A 353 0.90 12.89 10.29
N LEU A 354 -0.25 12.23 10.45
CA LEU A 354 -0.38 11.04 11.29
C LEU A 354 0.54 9.92 10.81
N MET A 355 0.69 9.71 9.50
CA MET A 355 1.62 8.73 8.94
C MET A 355 3.09 9.12 9.20
N VAL A 356 3.46 10.40 9.10
CA VAL A 356 4.82 10.88 9.47
C VAL A 356 5.10 10.58 10.93
N ILE A 357 4.17 10.91 11.83
CA ILE A 357 4.30 10.68 13.27
C ILE A 357 4.38 9.18 13.55
N ALA A 358 3.46 8.38 12.99
CA ALA A 358 3.42 6.93 13.19
C ALA A 358 4.72 6.26 12.72
N LEU A 359 5.23 6.63 11.55
CA LEU A 359 6.50 6.13 11.04
C LEU A 359 7.68 6.61 11.89
N GLY A 360 7.68 7.86 12.33
CA GLY A 360 8.70 8.39 13.23
C GLY A 360 8.73 7.69 14.59
N LEU A 361 7.55 7.38 15.16
CA LEU A 361 7.42 6.59 16.39
C LEU A 361 7.88 5.16 16.19
N LEU A 362 7.46 4.52 15.10
CA LEU A 362 7.88 3.17 14.74
C LEU A 362 9.39 3.09 14.59
N MET A 363 9.98 4.02 13.84
CA MET A 363 11.41 4.02 13.60
C MET A 363 12.14 4.36 14.89
N ASN A 364 11.92 5.51 15.52
CA ASN A 364 12.79 5.97 16.62
C ASN A 364 12.54 5.25 17.94
N TYR A 365 11.30 4.90 18.26
CA TYR A 365 10.91 4.50 19.61
C TYR A 365 10.45 3.04 19.74
N SER A 366 10.29 2.30 18.63
CA SER A 366 9.89 0.89 18.71
C SER A 366 11.08 -0.07 18.66
N ARG A 367 10.90 -1.26 19.25
CA ARG A 367 11.86 -2.38 19.13
C ARG A 367 12.09 -2.78 17.67
N LEU A 368 11.04 -2.77 16.85
CA LEU A 368 11.14 -3.08 15.44
C LEU A 368 12.05 -2.07 14.73
N GLY A 369 11.90 -0.78 15.01
CA GLY A 369 12.75 0.28 14.44
C GLY A 369 14.22 0.18 14.85
N MET A 370 14.51 -0.22 16.10
CA MET A 370 15.88 -0.51 16.55
C MET A 370 16.49 -1.68 15.79
N ILE A 371 15.73 -2.78 15.64
CA ILE A 371 16.17 -3.97 14.91
C ILE A 371 16.40 -3.65 13.42
N ILE A 372 15.49 -2.86 12.81
CA ILE A 372 15.64 -2.40 11.43
C ILE A 372 16.95 -1.64 11.27
N ARG A 373 17.20 -0.60 12.07
CA ARG A 373 18.45 0.19 11.97
C ARG A 373 19.70 -0.64 12.21
N ALA A 374 19.69 -1.52 13.22
CA ALA A 374 20.82 -2.41 13.50
C ALA A 374 21.06 -3.39 12.33
N GLY A 375 19.98 -3.89 11.71
CA GLY A 375 20.05 -4.84 10.61
C GLY A 375 20.59 -4.23 9.30
N VAL A 376 20.39 -2.93 9.08
CA VAL A 376 21.04 -2.19 7.96
C VAL A 376 22.54 -2.05 8.21
N GLN A 377 22.94 -1.76 9.44
CA GLN A 377 24.33 -1.48 9.77
C GLN A 377 25.18 -2.74 9.81
N ASP A 378 24.70 -3.78 10.51
CA ASP A 378 25.39 -5.07 10.61
C ASP A 378 24.36 -6.18 10.74
N ARG A 379 23.98 -6.74 9.59
CA ARG A 379 23.06 -7.87 9.50
C ARG A 379 23.59 -9.10 10.24
N THR A 380 24.89 -9.37 10.15
CA THR A 380 25.51 -10.57 10.74
C THR A 380 25.47 -10.52 12.25
N MET A 381 25.73 -9.35 12.86
CA MET A 381 25.55 -9.13 14.30
C MET A 381 24.10 -9.36 14.74
N VAL A 382 23.12 -8.81 14.02
CA VAL A 382 21.69 -8.99 14.37
C VAL A 382 21.27 -10.46 14.28
N GLU A 383 21.75 -11.19 13.27
CA GLU A 383 21.50 -12.63 13.15
C GLU A 383 22.20 -13.43 14.26
N ALA A 384 23.41 -13.02 14.70
CA ALA A 384 24.13 -13.65 15.82
C ALA A 384 23.42 -13.46 17.17
N LEU A 385 22.67 -12.36 17.35
CA LEU A 385 21.80 -12.13 18.51
C LEU A 385 20.50 -12.98 18.48
N GLY A 386 20.35 -13.87 17.49
CA GLY A 386 19.20 -14.76 17.34
C GLY A 386 17.97 -14.11 16.69
N ILE A 387 18.10 -12.90 16.15
CA ILE A 387 16.99 -12.19 15.51
C ILE A 387 16.87 -12.65 14.05
N ASN A 388 15.69 -13.12 13.66
CA ASN A 388 15.43 -13.55 12.29
C ASN A 388 15.20 -12.34 11.37
N VAL A 389 16.27 -11.87 10.72
CA VAL A 389 16.24 -10.72 9.79
C VAL A 389 15.24 -10.93 8.64
N ARG A 390 15.05 -12.16 8.16
CA ARG A 390 14.08 -12.44 7.09
C ARG A 390 12.65 -12.10 7.50
N ARG A 391 12.28 -12.35 8.76
CA ARG A 391 10.95 -11.96 9.28
C ARG A 391 10.82 -10.45 9.38
N VAL A 392 11.89 -9.76 9.77
CA VAL A 392 11.92 -8.30 9.84
C VAL A 392 11.70 -7.70 8.44
N PHE A 393 12.35 -8.25 7.42
CA PHE A 393 12.18 -7.82 6.02
C PHE A 393 10.75 -8.03 5.52
N THR A 394 10.12 -9.18 5.83
CA THR A 394 8.69 -9.38 5.52
C THR A 394 7.82 -8.32 6.19
N ILE A 395 8.02 -8.06 7.49
CA ILE A 395 7.24 -7.06 8.23
C ILE A 395 7.43 -5.67 7.61
N VAL A 396 8.65 -5.33 7.20
CA VAL A 396 8.95 -4.05 6.55
C VAL A 396 8.26 -3.93 5.19
N PHE A 397 8.27 -4.99 4.39
CA PHE A 397 7.51 -5.02 3.13
C PHE A 397 6.00 -4.92 3.36
N MET A 398 5.47 -5.62 4.37
CA MET A 398 4.06 -5.53 4.77
C MET A 398 3.70 -4.10 5.16
N LEU A 399 4.50 -3.46 6.01
CA LEU A 399 4.27 -2.07 6.43
C LEU A 399 4.41 -1.11 5.26
N GLY A 400 5.43 -1.27 4.42
CA GLY A 400 5.66 -0.38 3.27
C GLY A 400 4.52 -0.44 2.26
N ALA A 401 4.12 -1.65 1.83
CA ALA A 401 3.00 -1.83 0.92
C ALA A 401 1.66 -1.43 1.56
N GLY A 402 1.47 -1.70 2.86
CA GLY A 402 0.27 -1.31 3.61
C GLY A 402 0.12 0.20 3.75
N LEU A 403 1.20 0.94 4.01
CA LEU A 403 1.19 2.41 4.06
C LEU A 403 0.89 3.02 2.68
N ALA A 404 1.44 2.44 1.60
CA ALA A 404 1.12 2.86 0.24
C ALA A 404 -0.37 2.62 -0.08
N ALA A 405 -0.87 1.43 0.24
CA ALA A 405 -2.28 1.10 0.04
C ALA A 405 -3.22 1.98 0.86
N LEU A 406 -2.87 2.30 2.12
CA LEU A 406 -3.58 3.26 2.96
C LEU A 406 -3.65 4.65 2.30
N GLY A 407 -2.54 5.10 1.71
CA GLY A 407 -2.50 6.32 0.92
C GLY A 407 -3.45 6.29 -0.26
N GLY A 408 -3.56 5.14 -0.93
CA GLY A 408 -4.44 4.93 -2.09
C GLY A 408 -5.91 5.12 -1.76
N ILE A 409 -6.41 4.41 -0.75
CA ILE A 409 -7.80 4.57 -0.29
C ILE A 409 -8.03 5.94 0.35
N GLY A 410 -7.03 6.51 1.05
CA GLY A 410 -7.09 7.88 1.55
C GLY A 410 -7.14 8.95 0.43
N ALA A 411 -6.66 8.63 -0.77
CA ALA A 411 -6.71 9.52 -1.93
C ALA A 411 -7.99 9.35 -2.77
N ALA A 412 -8.66 8.20 -2.71
CA ALA A 412 -9.76 7.84 -3.61
C ALA A 412 -10.95 8.82 -3.63
N PRO A 413 -11.40 9.43 -2.52
CA PRO A 413 -12.45 10.47 -2.57
C PRO A 413 -11.99 11.83 -3.11
N PHE A 414 -10.67 12.02 -3.28
CA PHE A 414 -10.06 13.25 -3.80
C PHE A 414 -9.65 13.13 -5.27
N ILE A 415 -9.11 11.98 -5.66
CA ILE A 415 -8.64 11.69 -7.02
C ILE A 415 -9.38 10.46 -7.54
N PRO A 416 -9.84 10.46 -8.80
CA PRO A 416 -10.46 9.29 -9.40
C PRO A 416 -9.60 8.03 -9.26
N VAL A 417 -10.24 6.91 -8.96
CA VAL A 417 -9.64 5.59 -8.90
C VAL A 417 -9.56 5.05 -10.33
N GLN A 418 -8.34 4.97 -10.87
CA GLN A 418 -8.08 4.58 -12.26
C GLN A 418 -6.76 3.80 -12.39
N PRO A 419 -6.58 2.92 -13.41
CA PRO A 419 -5.45 1.99 -13.45
C PRO A 419 -4.08 2.64 -13.66
N ASN A 420 -4.00 3.81 -14.27
CA ASN A 420 -2.72 4.52 -14.48
C ASN A 420 -2.31 5.36 -13.26
N MET A 421 -3.14 5.46 -12.21
CA MET A 421 -2.81 6.28 -11.03
C MET A 421 -1.56 5.74 -10.32
N GLY A 422 -1.36 4.42 -10.31
CA GLY A 422 -0.20 3.79 -9.69
C GLY A 422 1.12 4.25 -10.29
N ASP A 423 1.19 4.32 -11.62
CA ASP A 423 2.39 4.74 -12.36
C ASP A 423 2.72 6.22 -12.09
N ALA A 424 1.69 7.08 -12.09
CA ALA A 424 1.85 8.51 -11.81
C ALA A 424 2.38 8.75 -10.39
N PHE A 425 1.81 8.07 -9.39
CA PHE A 425 2.24 8.21 -7.99
C PHE A 425 3.56 7.51 -7.70
N GLN A 426 3.90 6.44 -8.43
CA GLN A 426 5.21 5.78 -8.32
C GLN A 426 6.35 6.73 -8.69
N LEU A 427 6.20 7.47 -9.80
CA LEU A 427 7.20 8.43 -10.25
C LEU A 427 7.40 9.53 -9.20
N GLN A 428 6.30 10.08 -8.66
CA GLN A 428 6.38 11.12 -7.62
C GLN A 428 7.01 10.57 -6.34
N ALA A 429 6.70 9.33 -5.96
CA ALA A 429 7.32 8.68 -4.80
C ALA A 429 8.84 8.51 -4.97
N PHE A 430 9.31 8.11 -6.16
CA PHE A 430 10.75 8.07 -6.44
C PHE A 430 11.39 9.45 -6.33
N ILE A 431 10.77 10.48 -6.93
CA ILE A 431 11.27 11.86 -6.84
C ILE A 431 11.36 12.31 -5.38
N VAL A 432 10.34 12.02 -4.55
CA VAL A 432 10.36 12.33 -3.12
C VAL A 432 11.50 11.64 -2.39
N VAL A 433 11.71 10.34 -2.63
CA VAL A 433 12.77 9.57 -1.97
C VAL A 433 14.14 10.09 -2.39
N VAL A 434 14.32 10.42 -3.66
CA VAL A 434 15.57 10.97 -4.21
C VAL A 434 15.85 12.37 -3.64
N ILE A 435 14.86 13.26 -3.60
CA ILE A 435 14.98 14.59 -2.98
C ILE A 435 15.27 14.47 -1.48
N GLY A 436 14.52 13.62 -0.79
CA GLY A 436 14.63 13.43 0.65
C GLY A 436 15.95 12.80 1.08
N GLY A 437 16.53 11.96 0.22
CA GLY A 437 17.65 11.09 0.51
C GLY A 437 17.17 9.68 0.82
N MET A 438 17.77 8.71 0.14
CA MET A 438 17.40 7.31 0.23
C MET A 438 17.48 6.79 1.67
N GLY A 439 16.43 6.11 2.12
CA GLY A 439 16.33 5.51 3.46
C GLY A 439 16.13 6.47 4.63
N SER A 440 15.93 7.77 4.39
CA SER A 440 15.59 8.74 5.42
C SER A 440 14.10 9.06 5.43
N TYR A 441 13.34 8.50 6.40
CA TYR A 441 11.90 8.77 6.50
C TYR A 441 11.59 10.26 6.76
N SER A 442 12.42 10.95 7.55
CA SER A 442 12.30 12.40 7.78
C SER A 442 12.66 13.19 6.53
N GLY A 443 13.65 12.71 5.77
CA GLY A 443 13.99 13.27 4.47
C GLY A 443 12.85 13.14 3.47
N ALA A 444 12.21 11.98 3.40
CA ALA A 444 11.04 11.76 2.55
C ALA A 444 9.85 12.66 2.92
N ALA A 445 9.61 12.93 4.21
CA ALA A 445 8.57 13.85 4.64
C ALA A 445 8.82 15.29 4.15
N ILE A 446 10.06 15.77 4.29
CA ILE A 446 10.45 17.11 3.82
C ILE A 446 10.49 17.18 2.29
N GLY A 447 11.00 16.13 1.63
CA GLY A 447 11.01 16.01 0.18
C GLY A 447 9.60 16.05 -0.41
N ALA A 448 8.65 15.33 0.19
CA ALA A 448 7.25 15.34 -0.21
C ALA A 448 6.60 16.70 0.00
N LEU A 449 6.89 17.38 1.12
CA LEU A 449 6.42 18.73 1.37
C LEU A 449 6.92 19.72 0.32
N LEU A 450 8.22 19.72 0.03
CA LEU A 450 8.83 20.59 -0.98
C LEU A 450 8.25 20.31 -2.37
N LEU A 451 8.14 19.03 -2.73
CA LEU A 451 7.60 18.60 -4.02
C LEU A 451 6.13 19.00 -4.17
N GLY A 452 5.32 18.81 -3.13
CA GLY A 452 3.90 19.17 -3.12
C GLY A 452 3.66 20.67 -3.20
N LEU A 453 4.42 21.46 -2.42
CA LEU A 453 4.38 22.92 -2.50
C LEU A 453 4.75 23.38 -3.91
N ALA A 454 5.88 22.91 -4.43
CA ALA A 454 6.31 23.27 -5.76
C ALA A 454 5.30 22.91 -6.85
N ARG A 455 4.69 21.73 -6.76
CA ARG A 455 3.65 21.31 -7.68
C ARG A 455 2.47 22.28 -7.65
N ALA A 456 1.98 22.64 -6.46
CA ALA A 456 0.87 23.57 -6.31
C ALA A 456 1.19 24.98 -6.80
N PHE A 457 2.40 25.50 -6.53
CA PHE A 457 2.85 26.77 -7.08
C PHE A 457 2.99 26.70 -8.61
N GLY A 458 3.49 25.59 -9.15
CA GLY A 458 3.55 25.32 -10.58
C GLY A 458 2.17 25.33 -11.23
N ASP A 459 1.19 24.64 -10.64
CA ASP A 459 -0.19 24.62 -11.11
C ASP A 459 -0.82 26.03 -11.09
N TYR A 460 -0.55 26.82 -10.04
CA TYR A 460 -1.02 28.20 -9.97
C TYR A 460 -0.39 29.09 -11.05
N LEU A 461 0.93 29.02 -11.23
CA LEU A 461 1.62 29.80 -12.26
C LEU A 461 1.16 29.39 -13.66
N ALA A 462 0.99 28.09 -13.89
CA ALA A 462 0.50 27.59 -15.16
C ALA A 462 -0.90 28.16 -15.47
N LEU A 463 -1.80 28.17 -14.48
CA LEU A 463 -3.13 28.75 -14.65
C LEU A 463 -3.08 30.28 -14.83
N LYS A 464 -2.29 30.99 -14.02
CA LYS A 464 -2.22 32.47 -14.03
C LYS A 464 -1.69 33.02 -15.35
N TYR A 465 -0.70 32.35 -15.94
CA TYR A 465 -0.04 32.77 -17.17
C TYR A 465 -0.55 31.99 -18.41
N SER A 466 -1.64 31.22 -18.27
CA SER A 466 -2.20 30.39 -19.35
C SER A 466 -1.18 29.46 -20.01
N LEU A 467 -0.24 28.94 -19.21
CA LEU A 467 0.77 27.99 -19.66
C LEU A 467 0.23 26.56 -19.64
N SER A 468 0.92 25.67 -20.36
CA SER A 468 0.58 24.24 -20.35
C SER A 468 0.71 23.62 -18.95
N PRO A 469 -0.23 22.75 -18.50
CA PRO A 469 -0.11 21.97 -17.26
C PRO A 469 1.17 21.13 -17.18
N ALA A 470 1.77 20.81 -18.34
CA ALA A 470 3.05 20.12 -18.43
C ALA A 470 4.19 20.87 -17.71
N ILE A 471 4.12 22.20 -17.57
CA ILE A 471 5.12 22.98 -16.83
C ILE A 471 5.03 22.69 -15.32
N ALA A 472 3.83 22.51 -14.79
CA ALA A 472 3.65 22.09 -13.41
C ALA A 472 4.17 20.65 -13.19
N GLU A 473 4.06 19.77 -14.20
CA GLU A 473 4.65 18.42 -14.18
C GLU A 473 6.18 18.48 -14.26
N ALA A 474 6.73 19.30 -15.15
CA ALA A 474 8.17 19.51 -15.25
C ALA A 474 8.76 20.11 -13.97
N SER A 475 8.00 20.94 -13.24
CA SER A 475 8.46 21.58 -12.00
C SER A 475 8.93 20.56 -10.94
N THR A 476 8.30 19.40 -10.86
CA THR A 476 8.68 18.36 -9.89
C THR A 476 10.03 17.74 -10.24
N VAL A 477 10.28 17.49 -11.52
CA VAL A 477 11.55 16.97 -12.05
C VAL A 477 12.66 18.01 -11.97
N ILE A 478 12.37 19.27 -12.29
CA ILE A 478 13.33 20.38 -12.20
C ILE A 478 13.83 20.53 -10.77
N ILE A 479 12.93 20.45 -9.77
CA ILE A 479 13.34 20.54 -8.37
C ILE A 479 14.19 19.36 -7.94
N MET A 480 13.85 18.15 -8.38
CA MET A 480 14.71 16.99 -8.17
C MET A 480 16.11 17.25 -8.73
N ALA A 481 16.21 17.72 -9.97
CA ALA A 481 17.48 18.02 -10.61
C ALA A 481 18.28 19.09 -9.84
N ILE A 482 17.62 20.19 -9.42
CA ILE A 482 18.26 21.23 -8.61
C ILE A 482 18.76 20.67 -7.28
N VAL A 483 17.94 19.88 -6.57
CA VAL A 483 18.34 19.28 -5.29
C VAL A 483 19.53 18.35 -5.48
N LEU A 484 19.55 17.53 -6.53
CA LEU A 484 20.65 16.62 -6.81
C LEU A 484 21.94 17.34 -7.23
N LEU A 485 21.84 18.43 -7.99
CA LEU A 485 22.99 19.27 -8.35
C LEU A 485 23.65 19.88 -7.11
N VAL A 486 22.85 20.28 -6.11
CA VAL A 486 23.35 20.85 -4.85
C VAL A 486 23.76 19.76 -3.85
N ARG A 487 23.04 18.64 -3.82
CA ARG A 487 23.15 17.52 -2.87
C ARG A 487 22.89 16.19 -3.59
N PRO A 488 23.92 15.55 -4.17
CA PRO A 488 23.77 14.30 -4.94
C PRO A 488 23.18 13.13 -4.15
N ALA A 489 23.39 13.09 -2.82
CA ALA A 489 22.81 12.07 -1.93
C ALA A 489 21.36 12.38 -1.50
N GLY A 490 20.77 13.48 -1.99
CA GLY A 490 19.53 14.04 -1.46
C GLY A 490 19.76 14.92 -0.22
N LEU A 491 18.70 15.56 0.26
CA LEU A 491 18.74 16.53 1.36
C LEU A 491 19.28 15.91 2.66
N PHE A 492 18.79 14.73 3.02
CA PHE A 492 19.14 14.03 4.27
C PHE A 492 19.89 12.72 4.04
N GLY A 493 20.40 12.46 2.84
CA GLY A 493 21.26 11.31 2.58
C GLY A 493 22.62 11.45 3.27
N LYS A 494 23.15 10.34 3.77
CA LYS A 494 24.51 10.29 4.30
C LYS A 494 25.47 10.07 3.13
N LYS A 495 26.60 10.78 3.11
CA LYS A 495 27.70 10.47 2.21
C LYS A 495 28.36 9.19 2.75
N GLU A 496 28.38 8.15 1.94
CA GLU A 496 29.31 7.04 2.13
C GLU A 496 30.73 7.49 1.81
#